data_AF-A0A819RZJ7-F1
#
_entry.id   AF-A0A819RZJ7-F1
#
_cell.length_a   1.000
_cell.length_b   1.000
_cell.length_c   1.000
_cell.angle_alpha   90.00
_cell.angle_beta   90.00
_cell.angle_gamma   90.00
#
_symmetry.space_group_name_H-M   'P 1'
#
loop_
_entity.id
_entity.type
_entity.pdbx_description
1 polymer ?
#
loop_
_entity_poly.entity_id
_entity_poly.type
_entity_poly.pdbx_seq_one_letter_code
_entity_poly.pdbx_strand_id
1 'polypeptide(L)'
;MHRTTLVSFTLLLVWCIAIVQGQYDASKALREHKLNNRNSHMNKRQKQQLRAHAATGRSFSEKKRFHTNLRELNDALQQLAGDESDGISYTRPIESPTCGRTQTTPKFEGRIVGGHEAVPHSWPWQVLFEAGGTCGGTLINAEYVLTAAHCIGTEDLSEITITAGLHSLEQNENTETTRQVRQAQQVIVHPGYNSDTIKNDLALVRLAEPVEFNENVQPACLPGPDPKPDSEVVLIGWGVTSTGGELSPVLKQTEVQVIDHCDQHWAEVDDATQLCFKDKTLTSASCQGDSGGPALQKHEGQWVVEGVTSFGHETCEIIQHGLPDVYTRVSAFLPWIHSVINQ
;
A
#
# COMPACT_ATOMS: atom_id res chain seq x y z
N MET A 1 16.82 -17.73 30.40
CA MET A 1 17.72 -16.58 30.14
C MET A 1 18.16 -16.53 28.65
N HIS A 2 17.23 -16.50 27.69
CA HIS A 2 17.55 -16.59 26.25
C HIS A 2 16.72 -15.64 25.36
N ARG A 3 16.52 -14.39 25.81
CA ARG A 3 15.85 -13.36 24.98
C ARG A 3 16.62 -12.04 24.82
N THR A 4 17.76 -11.86 25.48
CA THR A 4 18.57 -10.63 25.41
C THR A 4 19.76 -10.69 24.45
N THR A 5 20.14 -11.87 23.94
CA THR A 5 21.31 -12.03 23.07
C THR A 5 21.02 -11.85 21.58
N LEU A 6 19.79 -12.12 21.11
CA LEU A 6 19.46 -12.05 19.68
C LEU A 6 19.27 -10.60 19.18
N VAL A 7 18.71 -9.72 20.01
CA VAL A 7 18.51 -8.29 19.69
C VAL A 7 19.85 -7.54 19.60
N SER A 8 20.88 -8.01 20.31
CA SER A 8 22.22 -7.39 20.24
C SER A 8 22.97 -7.72 18.95
N PHE A 9 22.73 -8.88 18.32
CA PHE A 9 23.46 -9.29 17.12
C PHE A 9 22.94 -8.59 15.85
N THR A 10 21.64 -8.38 15.72
CA THR A 10 21.06 -7.64 14.59
C THR A 10 21.40 -6.16 14.64
N LEU A 11 21.41 -5.55 15.84
CA LEU A 11 21.85 -4.17 16.02
C LEU A 11 23.34 -3.98 15.72
N LEU A 12 24.20 -4.94 16.09
CA LEU A 12 25.62 -4.93 15.74
C LEU A 12 25.85 -5.10 14.24
N LEU A 13 25.04 -5.92 13.56
CA LEU A 13 25.12 -6.11 12.11
C LEU A 13 24.73 -4.82 11.35
N VAL A 14 23.64 -4.17 11.76
CA VAL A 14 23.19 -2.89 11.18
C VAL A 14 24.21 -1.78 11.45
N TRP A 15 24.85 -1.77 12.63
CA TRP A 15 25.96 -0.86 12.95
C TRP A 15 27.19 -1.09 12.08
N CYS A 16 27.57 -2.35 11.86
CA CYS A 16 28.69 -2.70 11.00
C CYS A 16 28.43 -2.32 9.53
N ILE A 17 27.20 -2.53 9.03
CA ILE A 17 26.80 -2.16 7.67
C ILE A 17 26.80 -0.64 7.50
N ALA A 18 26.30 0.12 8.47
CA ALA A 18 26.27 1.58 8.44
C ALA A 18 27.68 2.22 8.46
N ILE A 19 28.64 1.59 9.13
CA ILE A 19 30.05 2.03 9.14
C ILE A 19 30.74 1.67 7.81
N VAL A 20 30.43 0.53 7.21
CA VAL A 20 30.98 0.08 5.91
C VAL A 20 30.53 0.97 4.75
N GLN A 21 29.34 1.55 4.81
CA GLN A 21 28.81 2.42 3.75
C GLN A 21 29.22 3.91 3.85
N GLY A 22 29.97 4.30 4.89
CA GLY A 22 30.51 5.67 5.00
C GLY A 22 29.46 6.78 5.15
N GLN A 23 28.22 6.45 5.52
CA GLN A 23 27.09 7.40 5.56
C GLN A 23 26.71 7.92 6.95
N TYR A 24 27.47 7.62 8.02
CA TYR A 24 27.12 8.08 9.37
C TYR A 24 28.22 8.92 10.02
N ASP A 25 27.98 10.23 10.13
CA ASP A 25 28.84 11.17 10.83
C ASP A 25 28.61 11.07 12.35
N ALA A 26 29.56 10.42 13.04
CA ALA A 26 29.53 10.19 14.49
C ALA A 26 29.45 11.49 15.32
N SER A 27 29.76 12.65 14.74
CA SER A 27 29.65 13.95 15.42
C SER A 27 28.19 14.40 15.61
N LYS A 28 27.27 13.97 14.74
CA LYS A 28 25.84 14.31 14.77
C LYS A 28 25.07 13.52 15.84
N ALA A 29 25.38 12.23 15.98
CA ALA A 29 24.81 11.36 17.02
C ALA A 29 25.16 11.81 18.46
N LEU A 30 26.38 12.36 18.66
CA LEU A 30 26.80 12.89 19.96
C LEU A 30 26.11 14.24 20.31
N ARG A 31 25.66 14.99 19.30
CA ARG A 31 24.89 16.23 19.47
C ARG A 31 23.44 15.93 19.88
N GLU A 32 22.80 14.96 19.23
CA GLU A 32 21.42 14.54 19.54
C GLU A 32 21.31 13.89 20.93
N HIS A 33 22.29 13.08 21.33
CA HIS A 33 22.34 12.52 22.69
C HIS A 33 22.56 13.59 23.79
N LYS A 34 23.23 14.72 23.48
CA LYS A 34 23.41 15.84 24.44
C LYS A 34 22.18 16.74 24.54
N LEU A 35 21.38 16.83 23.48
CA LEU A 35 20.13 17.60 23.47
C LEU A 35 19.00 16.88 24.22
N ASN A 36 18.94 15.55 24.14
CA ASN A 36 17.88 14.75 24.78
C ASN A 36 18.14 14.35 26.25
N ASN A 37 19.22 14.78 26.88
CA ASN A 37 19.56 14.30 28.23
C ASN A 37 20.12 15.40 29.14
N ARG A 38 19.28 16.36 29.53
CA ARG A 38 19.64 17.42 30.50
C ARG A 38 19.72 16.97 31.97
N ASN A 39 19.44 15.70 32.30
CA ASN A 39 19.44 15.22 33.69
C ASN A 39 20.15 13.87 33.87
N SER A 40 21.39 13.72 33.39
CA SER A 40 22.26 12.62 33.87
C SER A 40 23.60 13.13 34.40
N HIS A 41 23.79 12.98 35.72
CA HIS A 41 25.08 13.20 36.36
C HIS A 41 26.04 12.05 35.99
N MET A 42 26.79 12.20 34.90
CA MET A 42 27.91 11.31 34.60
C MET A 42 29.04 11.50 35.63
N ASN A 43 29.53 10.39 36.18
CA ASN A 43 30.61 10.42 37.16
C ASN A 43 31.99 10.67 36.50
N LYS A 44 32.99 11.04 37.30
CA LYS A 44 34.34 11.38 36.82
C LYS A 44 35.03 10.22 36.08
N ARG A 45 34.69 8.96 36.39
CA ARG A 45 35.25 7.76 35.74
C ARG A 45 34.73 7.58 34.31
N GLN A 46 33.45 7.82 34.08
CA GLN A 46 32.81 7.72 32.75
C GLN A 46 33.35 8.79 31.79
N LYS A 47 33.57 10.02 32.28
CA LYS A 47 34.20 11.10 31.49
C LYS A 47 35.66 10.79 31.12
N GLN A 48 36.38 10.04 31.95
CA GLN A 48 37.76 9.65 31.69
C GLN A 48 37.85 8.51 30.66
N GLN A 49 36.91 7.56 30.68
CA GLN A 49 36.84 6.48 29.69
C GLN A 49 36.46 6.98 28.28
N LEU A 50 35.53 7.93 28.18
CA LEU A 50 35.16 8.56 26.90
C LEU A 50 36.31 9.36 26.28
N ARG A 51 37.15 10.01 27.10
CA ARG A 51 38.36 10.72 26.63
C ARG A 51 39.47 9.76 26.19
N ALA A 52 39.61 8.61 26.84
CA ALA A 52 40.56 7.57 26.43
C ALA A 52 40.19 6.92 25.08
N HIS A 53 38.89 6.71 24.83
CA HIS A 53 38.41 6.15 23.56
C HIS A 53 38.53 7.10 22.37
N ALA A 54 38.42 8.42 22.59
CA ALA A 54 38.58 9.43 21.55
C ALA A 54 40.05 9.67 21.13
N ALA A 55 41.03 9.23 21.95
CA ALA A 55 42.46 9.43 21.69
C ALA A 55 43.13 8.29 20.91
N THR A 56 42.47 7.14 20.72
CA THR A 56 43.00 6.03 19.90
C THR A 56 42.56 6.16 18.45
N GLY A 57 43.12 7.15 17.73
CA GLY A 57 43.16 7.11 16.27
C GLY A 57 43.98 5.91 15.84
N ARG A 58 43.33 4.83 15.40
CA ARG A 58 44.01 3.56 15.07
C ARG A 58 44.82 3.67 13.78
N SER A 59 46.03 3.14 13.88
CA SER A 59 47.11 3.11 12.87
C SER A 59 46.73 2.37 11.58
N PHE A 60 47.33 2.81 10.47
CA PHE A 60 47.22 2.28 9.11
C PHE A 60 47.56 0.78 8.97
N SER A 61 48.29 0.18 9.92
CA SER A 61 48.68 -1.23 9.88
C SER A 61 47.54 -2.21 10.15
N GLU A 62 46.47 -1.80 10.84
CA GLU A 62 45.33 -2.68 11.14
C GLU A 62 44.30 -2.74 10.00
N LYS A 63 44.20 -1.69 9.16
CA LYS A 63 43.35 -1.69 7.96
C LYS A 63 43.76 -2.74 6.94
N LYS A 64 45.07 -2.98 6.80
CA LYS A 64 45.62 -3.97 5.86
C LYS A 64 45.26 -5.40 6.29
N ARG A 65 45.34 -5.69 7.60
CA ARG A 65 44.97 -6.98 8.19
C ARG A 65 43.47 -7.26 8.05
N PHE A 66 42.63 -6.24 8.13
CA PHE A 66 41.18 -6.37 7.93
C PHE A 66 40.80 -6.63 6.46
N HIS A 67 41.50 -6.02 5.50
CA HIS A 67 41.28 -6.30 4.08
C HIS A 67 41.78 -7.69 3.66
N THR A 68 42.87 -8.19 4.25
CA THR A 68 43.34 -9.56 3.99
C THR A 68 42.33 -10.59 4.48
N ASN A 69 41.76 -10.40 5.68
CA ASN A 69 40.73 -11.30 6.22
C ASN A 69 39.43 -11.29 5.41
N LEU A 70 39.05 -10.16 4.78
CA LEU A 70 37.87 -10.08 3.92
C LEU A 70 38.07 -10.81 2.58
N ARG A 71 39.30 -10.81 2.03
CA ARG A 71 39.62 -11.62 0.85
C ARG A 71 39.60 -13.11 1.19
N GLU A 72 40.20 -13.51 2.31
CA GLU A 72 40.17 -14.89 2.75
C GLU A 72 38.73 -15.38 3.02
N LEU A 73 37.84 -14.53 3.54
CA LEU A 73 36.43 -14.86 3.72
C LEU A 73 35.68 -14.99 2.39
N ASN A 74 35.97 -14.12 1.42
CA ASN A 74 35.36 -14.14 0.10
C ASN A 74 35.85 -15.34 -0.73
N ASP A 75 37.14 -15.69 -0.61
CA ASP A 75 37.72 -16.86 -1.27
C ASP A 75 37.19 -18.17 -0.63
N ALA A 76 36.97 -18.19 0.69
CA ALA A 76 36.30 -19.30 1.38
C ALA A 76 34.82 -19.43 0.96
N LEU A 77 34.10 -18.32 0.76
CA LEU A 77 32.73 -18.33 0.24
C LEU A 77 32.65 -18.81 -1.22
N GLN A 78 33.65 -18.49 -2.04
CA GLN A 78 33.73 -18.99 -3.42
C GLN A 78 34.12 -20.46 -3.49
N GLN A 79 34.94 -20.97 -2.56
CA GLN A 79 35.23 -22.41 -2.43
C GLN A 79 34.02 -23.22 -1.92
N LEU A 80 33.16 -22.63 -1.08
CA LEU A 80 31.91 -23.26 -0.65
C LEU A 80 30.81 -23.25 -1.73
N ALA A 81 30.93 -22.38 -2.74
CA ALA A 81 29.97 -22.27 -3.84
C ALA A 81 30.34 -23.13 -5.07
N GLY A 82 31.41 -23.92 -4.99
CA GLY A 82 31.99 -24.63 -6.13
C GLY A 82 32.33 -26.08 -5.84
N ASP A 83 31.36 -26.89 -5.41
CA ASP A 83 31.33 -28.34 -5.70
C ASP A 83 29.94 -28.89 -5.32
N GLU A 84 29.09 -29.11 -6.30
CA GLU A 84 28.07 -30.19 -6.34
C GLU A 84 27.21 -30.02 -7.60
N SER A 85 27.62 -30.70 -8.66
CA SER A 85 26.75 -31.08 -9.76
C SER A 85 25.90 -32.26 -9.32
N ASP A 86 24.66 -32.03 -8.92
CA ASP A 86 23.58 -33.01 -9.04
C ASP A 86 22.22 -32.30 -9.11
N GLY A 87 21.42 -32.68 -10.10
CA GLY A 87 20.23 -31.97 -10.56
C GLY A 87 19.07 -31.96 -9.56
N ILE A 88 19.04 -30.93 -8.71
CA ILE A 88 17.84 -30.51 -7.99
C ILE A 88 17.48 -29.10 -8.45
N SER A 89 16.35 -28.99 -9.16
CA SER A 89 15.71 -27.72 -9.49
C SER A 89 15.26 -27.05 -8.18
N TYR A 90 16.09 -26.18 -7.63
CA TYR A 90 15.66 -25.22 -6.62
C TYR A 90 14.63 -24.30 -7.27
N THR A 91 13.35 -24.61 -7.08
CA THR A 91 12.29 -23.62 -7.22
C THR A 91 12.71 -22.43 -6.36
N ARG A 92 12.82 -21.26 -7.00
CA ARG A 92 13.09 -20.00 -6.30
C ARG A 92 12.15 -19.92 -5.09
N PRO A 93 12.64 -19.55 -3.89
CA PRO A 93 11.75 -19.19 -2.80
C PRO A 93 10.78 -18.17 -3.36
N ILE A 94 9.47 -18.45 -3.27
CA ILE A 94 8.44 -17.46 -3.60
C ILE A 94 8.77 -16.25 -2.73
N GLU A 95 9.31 -15.20 -3.34
CA GLU A 95 9.50 -13.91 -2.66
C GLU A 95 8.16 -13.60 -2.01
N SER A 96 8.16 -13.26 -0.72
CA SER A 96 6.96 -12.72 -0.08
C SER A 96 6.35 -11.71 -1.04
N PRO A 97 5.09 -11.85 -1.46
CA PRO A 97 4.59 -11.08 -2.58
C PRO A 97 4.77 -9.60 -2.31
N THR A 98 5.64 -8.98 -3.10
CA THR A 98 5.84 -7.55 -3.06
C THR A 98 4.54 -6.91 -3.55
N CYS A 99 3.95 -6.03 -2.75
CA CYS A 99 2.73 -5.33 -3.12
C CYS A 99 2.87 -4.54 -4.43
N GLY A 100 1.73 -4.19 -5.03
CA GLY A 100 1.64 -3.28 -6.16
C GLY A 100 2.23 -3.84 -7.46
N ARG A 101 2.49 -5.15 -7.54
CA ARG A 101 2.97 -5.80 -8.75
C ARG A 101 1.86 -6.61 -9.40
N THR A 102 1.76 -6.47 -10.71
CA THR A 102 0.83 -7.23 -11.55
C THR A 102 1.62 -7.94 -12.66
N GLN A 103 1.27 -9.18 -12.94
CA GLN A 103 1.89 -9.95 -14.04
C GLN A 103 1.29 -9.55 -15.40
N THR A 104 0.03 -9.10 -15.38
CA THR A 104 -0.68 -8.62 -16.57
C THR A 104 -0.63 -7.10 -16.60
N THR A 105 0.06 -6.55 -17.60
CA THR A 105 0.20 -5.08 -17.73
C THR A 105 -1.14 -4.46 -18.13
N PRO A 106 -1.68 -3.49 -17.36
CA PRO A 106 -2.86 -2.74 -17.77
C PRO A 106 -2.59 -2.00 -19.07
N LYS A 107 -3.58 -1.96 -19.96
CA LYS A 107 -3.52 -1.22 -21.23
C LYS A 107 -4.64 -0.19 -21.28
N PHE A 108 -4.30 0.97 -21.82
CA PHE A 108 -5.21 2.10 -21.98
C PHE A 108 -5.40 2.32 -23.49
N GLU A 109 -6.35 1.61 -24.09
CA GLU A 109 -6.63 1.66 -25.54
C GLU A 109 -7.83 2.57 -25.82
N GLY A 110 -7.57 3.79 -26.29
CA GLY A 110 -8.60 4.76 -26.66
C GLY A 110 -9.29 5.44 -25.47
N ARG A 111 -9.90 6.60 -25.71
CA ARG A 111 -10.73 7.31 -24.71
C ARG A 111 -12.20 6.99 -24.98
N ILE A 112 -12.85 6.28 -24.08
CA ILE A 112 -14.27 5.93 -24.17
C ILE A 112 -14.99 6.52 -22.97
N VAL A 113 -16.18 7.06 -23.22
CA VAL A 113 -17.08 7.57 -22.18
C VAL A 113 -17.43 6.43 -21.21
N GLY A 114 -17.23 6.64 -19.91
CA GLY A 114 -17.45 5.61 -18.87
C GLY A 114 -16.31 4.60 -18.71
N GLY A 115 -15.10 4.94 -19.17
CA GLY A 115 -13.90 4.09 -19.06
C GLY A 115 -13.82 3.01 -20.13
N HIS A 116 -12.69 2.30 -20.17
CA HIS A 116 -12.48 1.13 -21.03
C HIS A 116 -12.45 -0.15 -20.19
N GLU A 117 -12.79 -1.27 -20.82
CA GLU A 117 -12.62 -2.58 -20.21
C GLU A 117 -11.14 -2.77 -19.82
N ALA A 118 -10.92 -3.15 -18.57
CA ALA A 118 -9.59 -3.48 -18.10
C ALA A 118 -9.08 -4.74 -18.80
N VAL A 119 -7.77 -4.85 -19.00
CA VAL A 119 -7.22 -6.15 -19.42
C VAL A 119 -7.53 -7.16 -18.32
N PRO A 120 -8.11 -8.34 -18.63
CA PRO A 120 -8.48 -9.32 -17.62
C PRO A 120 -7.36 -9.58 -16.61
N HIS A 121 -7.70 -9.47 -15.33
CA HIS A 121 -6.80 -9.68 -14.19
C HIS A 121 -5.57 -8.74 -14.13
N SER A 122 -5.56 -7.62 -14.84
CA SER A 122 -4.48 -6.63 -14.76
C SER A 122 -4.46 -5.84 -13.44
N TRP A 123 -5.53 -5.91 -12.66
CA TRP A 123 -5.70 -5.25 -11.35
C TRP A 123 -5.94 -6.27 -10.22
N PRO A 124 -4.92 -7.06 -9.84
CA PRO A 124 -5.08 -8.24 -8.96
C PRO A 124 -5.43 -7.92 -7.50
N TRP A 125 -5.47 -6.64 -7.11
CA TRP A 125 -5.86 -6.17 -5.78
C TRP A 125 -7.31 -5.74 -5.68
N GLN A 126 -8.00 -5.56 -6.81
CA GLN A 126 -9.41 -5.19 -6.81
C GLN A 126 -10.25 -6.31 -6.22
N VAL A 127 -11.17 -5.95 -5.33
CA VAL A 127 -12.18 -6.88 -4.83
C VAL A 127 -13.59 -6.35 -5.07
N LEU A 128 -14.51 -7.26 -5.32
CA LEU A 128 -15.93 -7.01 -5.16
C LEU A 128 -16.26 -7.11 -3.67
N PHE A 129 -16.85 -6.07 -3.11
CA PHE A 129 -17.23 -5.98 -1.70
C PHE A 129 -18.75 -5.88 -1.59
N GLU A 130 -19.38 -6.90 -0.99
CA GLU A 130 -20.82 -7.00 -0.87
C GLU A 130 -21.22 -7.01 0.60
N ALA A 131 -21.95 -5.97 1.04
CA ALA A 131 -22.32 -5.76 2.44
C ALA A 131 -23.68 -5.05 2.57
N GLY A 132 -24.75 -5.65 2.05
CA GLY A 132 -26.07 -4.99 1.92
C GLY A 132 -26.19 -4.05 0.71
N GLY A 133 -25.11 -3.91 -0.06
CA GLY A 133 -24.98 -3.23 -1.34
C GLY A 133 -23.68 -3.67 -2.00
N THR A 134 -23.43 -3.22 -3.24
CA THR A 134 -22.22 -3.56 -3.98
C THR A 134 -21.25 -2.37 -4.02
N CYS A 135 -20.04 -2.61 -3.55
CA CYS A 135 -18.91 -1.68 -3.56
C CYS A 135 -17.66 -2.36 -4.11
N GLY A 136 -16.63 -1.56 -4.34
CA GLY A 136 -15.26 -2.01 -4.48
C GLY A 136 -14.51 -2.09 -3.15
N GLY A 137 -13.33 -2.69 -3.22
CA GLY A 137 -12.33 -2.65 -2.16
C GLY A 137 -10.97 -2.98 -2.72
N THR A 138 -9.95 -2.87 -1.87
CA THR A 138 -8.56 -3.14 -2.25
C THR A 138 -7.89 -4.09 -1.27
N LEU A 139 -7.36 -5.21 -1.77
CA LEU A 139 -6.44 -6.04 -0.99
C LEU A 139 -5.17 -5.26 -0.70
N ILE A 140 -4.86 -5.06 0.59
CA ILE A 140 -3.62 -4.41 1.03
C ILE A 140 -2.62 -5.40 1.63
N ASN A 141 -3.09 -6.61 1.99
CA ASN A 141 -2.29 -7.80 2.30
C ASN A 141 -3.19 -9.05 2.16
N ALA A 142 -2.73 -10.21 2.65
CA ALA A 142 -3.47 -11.47 2.48
C ALA A 142 -4.74 -11.55 3.35
N GLU A 143 -4.82 -10.75 4.41
CA GLU A 143 -5.88 -10.82 5.44
C GLU A 143 -6.77 -9.58 5.48
N TYR A 144 -6.41 -8.49 4.82
CA TYR A 144 -7.09 -7.20 4.95
C TYR A 144 -7.48 -6.58 3.61
N VAL A 145 -8.72 -6.10 3.57
CA VAL A 145 -9.27 -5.25 2.51
C VAL A 145 -9.46 -3.83 3.05
N LEU A 146 -9.03 -2.85 2.27
CA LEU A 146 -9.33 -1.43 2.44
C LEU A 146 -10.56 -1.08 1.62
N THR A 147 -11.56 -0.43 2.22
CA THR A 147 -12.78 0.05 1.55
C THR A 147 -13.30 1.31 2.24
N ALA A 148 -14.42 1.86 1.75
CA ALA A 148 -15.09 3.00 2.36
C ALA A 148 -15.95 2.56 3.56
N ALA A 149 -16.10 3.43 4.56
CA ALA A 149 -16.94 3.14 5.72
C ALA A 149 -18.43 3.13 5.34
N HIS A 150 -18.85 3.98 4.41
CA HIS A 150 -20.24 4.02 3.94
C HIS A 150 -20.66 2.75 3.18
N CYS A 151 -19.71 1.92 2.72
CA CYS A 151 -19.99 0.64 2.08
C CYS A 151 -20.47 -0.44 3.07
N ILE A 152 -20.32 -0.22 4.39
CA ILE A 152 -20.76 -1.18 5.40
C ILE A 152 -22.26 -1.01 5.66
N GLY A 153 -23.09 -1.71 4.89
CA GLY A 153 -24.56 -1.63 4.96
C GLY A 153 -25.23 -2.64 5.92
N THR A 154 -24.46 -3.54 6.53
CA THR A 154 -24.95 -4.55 7.48
C THR A 154 -23.95 -4.78 8.61
N GLU A 155 -24.45 -5.07 9.82
CA GLU A 155 -23.63 -5.47 10.97
C GLU A 155 -23.44 -7.00 11.02
N ASP A 156 -24.20 -7.77 10.24
CA ASP A 156 -24.06 -9.22 10.17
C ASP A 156 -22.87 -9.59 9.27
N LEU A 157 -21.77 -10.01 9.91
CA LEU A 157 -20.54 -10.43 9.22
C LEU A 157 -20.77 -11.59 8.23
N SER A 158 -21.81 -12.41 8.43
CA SER A 158 -22.13 -13.51 7.51
C SER A 158 -22.80 -13.05 6.21
N GLU A 159 -23.28 -11.80 6.17
CA GLU A 159 -23.80 -11.14 4.97
C GLU A 159 -22.71 -10.36 4.23
N ILE A 160 -21.49 -10.28 4.76
CA ILE A 160 -20.39 -9.52 4.15
C ILE A 160 -19.45 -10.44 3.38
N THR A 161 -19.58 -10.42 2.06
CA THR A 161 -18.79 -11.22 1.14
C THR A 161 -17.75 -10.37 0.40
N ILE A 162 -16.53 -10.89 0.33
CA ILE A 162 -15.40 -10.30 -0.38
C ILE A 162 -14.97 -11.28 -1.46
N THR A 163 -14.95 -10.84 -2.72
CA THR A 163 -14.49 -11.68 -3.84
C THR A 163 -13.30 -11.04 -4.54
N ALA A 164 -12.15 -11.72 -4.47
CA ALA A 164 -10.91 -11.34 -5.17
C ALA A 164 -10.72 -12.15 -6.46
N GLY A 165 -9.88 -11.65 -7.38
CA GLY A 165 -9.50 -12.36 -8.61
C GLY A 165 -10.53 -12.30 -9.72
N LEU A 166 -11.52 -11.42 -9.63
CA LEU A 166 -12.57 -11.21 -10.64
C LEU A 166 -12.12 -10.33 -11.80
N HIS A 167 -12.53 -10.68 -13.02
CA HIS A 167 -12.65 -9.71 -14.12
C HIS A 167 -14.11 -9.47 -14.48
N SER A 168 -14.87 -10.55 -14.70
CA SER A 168 -16.30 -10.51 -15.02
C SER A 168 -17.18 -10.86 -13.82
N LEU A 169 -18.26 -10.09 -13.64
CA LEU A 169 -19.34 -10.37 -12.68
C LEU A 169 -20.29 -11.46 -13.18
N GLU A 170 -20.27 -11.81 -14.47
CA GLU A 170 -21.11 -12.87 -14.99
C GLU A 170 -20.76 -14.22 -14.33
N GLN A 171 -21.77 -14.92 -13.81
CA GLN A 171 -21.61 -16.21 -13.15
C GLN A 171 -21.44 -17.37 -14.16
N ASN A 172 -20.47 -17.27 -15.07
CA ASN A 172 -20.02 -18.46 -15.81
C ASN A 172 -18.79 -19.05 -15.11
N GLU A 173 -19.02 -20.08 -14.30
CA GLU A 173 -17.98 -20.81 -13.56
C GLU A 173 -16.86 -21.36 -14.47
N ASN A 174 -17.12 -21.52 -15.77
CA ASN A 174 -16.12 -21.99 -16.72
C ASN A 174 -15.12 -20.92 -17.15
N THR A 175 -15.42 -19.62 -16.95
CA THR A 175 -14.57 -18.51 -17.41
C THR A 175 -13.88 -17.74 -16.29
N GLU A 176 -14.44 -17.74 -15.07
CA GLU A 176 -13.90 -16.99 -13.91
C GLU A 176 -13.43 -17.94 -12.79
N THR A 177 -12.54 -18.86 -13.13
CA THR A 177 -11.99 -19.87 -12.19
C THR A 177 -10.98 -19.30 -11.18
N THR A 178 -10.66 -18.02 -11.30
CA THR A 178 -9.65 -17.29 -10.51
C THR A 178 -10.21 -16.71 -9.21
N ARG A 179 -11.52 -16.82 -8.99
CA ARG A 179 -12.26 -16.23 -7.87
C ARG A 179 -11.82 -16.80 -6.53
N GLN A 180 -11.57 -15.92 -5.57
CA GLN A 180 -11.40 -16.28 -4.17
C GLN A 180 -12.45 -15.53 -3.34
N VAL A 181 -13.46 -16.26 -2.91
CA VAL A 181 -14.53 -15.76 -2.05
C VAL A 181 -14.10 -15.89 -0.59
N ARG A 182 -14.27 -14.84 0.20
CA ARG A 182 -14.00 -14.78 1.64
C ARG A 182 -15.14 -14.08 2.35
N GLN A 183 -15.41 -14.53 3.57
CA GLN A 183 -16.31 -13.85 4.49
C GLN A 183 -15.54 -12.84 5.35
N ALA A 184 -16.22 -11.84 5.88
CA ALA A 184 -15.65 -10.95 6.88
C ALA A 184 -15.48 -11.66 8.24
N GLN A 185 -14.30 -11.57 8.83
CA GLN A 185 -14.08 -11.90 10.25
C GLN A 185 -14.37 -10.71 11.16
N GLN A 186 -14.03 -9.52 10.68
CA GLN A 186 -14.11 -8.29 11.45
C GLN A 186 -14.19 -7.10 10.49
N VAL A 187 -15.06 -6.15 10.81
CA VAL A 187 -15.10 -4.83 10.18
C VAL A 187 -14.59 -3.81 11.19
N ILE A 188 -13.60 -3.01 10.80
CA ILE A 188 -13.04 -1.91 11.58
C ILE A 188 -13.27 -0.60 10.82
N VAL A 189 -14.38 0.07 11.12
CA VAL A 189 -14.66 1.42 10.62
C VAL A 189 -13.74 2.42 11.32
N HIS A 190 -13.21 3.39 10.59
CA HIS A 190 -12.39 4.45 11.18
C HIS A 190 -13.20 5.19 12.27
N PRO A 191 -12.66 5.38 13.49
CA PRO A 191 -13.44 5.92 14.62
C PRO A 191 -13.86 7.39 14.43
N GLY A 192 -13.21 8.10 13.51
CA GLY A 192 -13.59 9.45 13.11
C GLY A 192 -14.61 9.52 11.97
N TYR A 193 -15.08 8.38 11.44
CA TYR A 193 -16.07 8.38 10.37
C TYR A 193 -17.35 9.07 10.83
N ASN A 194 -17.87 9.97 10.00
CA ASN A 194 -19.12 10.68 10.24
C ASN A 194 -20.01 10.56 9.01
N SER A 195 -21.14 9.84 9.14
CA SER A 195 -22.07 9.58 8.04
C SER A 195 -22.84 10.80 7.56
N ASP A 196 -22.96 11.85 8.39
CA ASP A 196 -23.68 13.08 8.00
C ASP A 196 -22.83 13.97 7.08
N THR A 197 -21.51 13.91 7.25
CA THR A 197 -20.54 14.75 6.51
C THR A 197 -19.64 13.94 5.57
N ILE A 198 -19.74 12.62 5.60
CA ILE A 198 -18.90 11.64 4.87
C ILE A 198 -17.39 11.90 5.07
N LYS A 199 -17.01 12.40 6.26
CA LYS A 199 -15.61 12.62 6.64
C LYS A 199 -15.00 11.34 7.20
N ASN A 200 -13.70 11.15 6.94
CA ASN A 200 -12.94 9.97 7.36
C ASN A 200 -13.60 8.65 6.92
N ASP A 201 -14.13 8.65 5.70
CA ASP A 201 -14.85 7.53 5.10
C ASP A 201 -13.90 6.40 4.70
N LEU A 202 -13.52 5.60 5.69
CA LEU A 202 -12.52 4.55 5.57
C LEU A 202 -12.84 3.38 6.51
N ALA A 203 -12.73 2.16 6.00
CA ALA A 203 -12.84 0.94 6.79
C ALA A 203 -11.80 -0.09 6.38
N LEU A 204 -11.40 -0.91 7.34
CA LEU A 204 -10.62 -2.12 7.13
C LEU A 204 -11.47 -3.35 7.43
N VAL A 205 -11.44 -4.33 6.55
CA VAL A 205 -12.14 -5.60 6.73
C VAL A 205 -11.10 -6.71 6.83
N ARG A 206 -11.08 -7.40 7.97
CA ARG A 206 -10.28 -8.60 8.17
C ARG A 206 -11.04 -9.79 7.59
N LEU A 207 -10.39 -10.57 6.75
CA LEU A 207 -10.93 -11.77 6.12
C LEU A 207 -10.96 -12.94 7.11
N ALA A 208 -12.01 -13.76 7.07
CA ALA A 208 -12.13 -14.98 7.86
C ALA A 208 -11.03 -16.01 7.54
N GLU A 209 -10.59 -16.02 6.28
CA GLU A 209 -9.46 -16.80 5.81
C GLU A 209 -8.63 -15.92 4.87
N PRO A 210 -7.29 -16.01 4.91
CA PRO A 210 -6.45 -15.23 4.02
C PRO A 210 -6.70 -15.62 2.55
N VAL A 211 -6.48 -14.67 1.64
CA VAL A 211 -6.39 -14.98 0.21
C VAL A 211 -5.06 -15.67 -0.12
N GLU A 212 -5.09 -16.53 -1.12
CA GLU A 212 -3.91 -17.16 -1.69
C GLU A 212 -3.36 -16.29 -2.82
N PHE A 213 -2.17 -15.74 -2.65
CA PHE A 213 -1.60 -14.90 -3.69
C PHE A 213 -1.17 -15.70 -4.92
N ASN A 214 -1.60 -15.22 -6.10
CA ASN A 214 -1.30 -15.80 -7.41
C ASN A 214 -1.23 -14.69 -8.47
N GLU A 215 -1.21 -15.02 -9.75
CA GLU A 215 -1.11 -14.01 -10.83
C GLU A 215 -2.31 -13.04 -10.91
N ASN A 216 -3.48 -13.46 -10.40
CA ASN A 216 -4.75 -12.73 -10.45
C ASN A 216 -5.16 -12.14 -9.10
N VAL A 217 -4.46 -12.51 -8.02
CA VAL A 217 -4.71 -12.05 -6.65
C VAL A 217 -3.39 -11.64 -5.99
N GLN A 218 -3.22 -10.34 -5.79
CA GLN A 218 -2.03 -9.72 -5.19
C GLN A 218 -2.45 -8.45 -4.44
N PRO A 219 -1.72 -8.01 -3.41
CA PRO A 219 -2.06 -6.78 -2.70
C PRO A 219 -1.54 -5.54 -3.45
N ALA A 220 -2.25 -4.43 -3.35
CA ALA A 220 -1.72 -3.11 -3.71
C ALA A 220 -0.82 -2.58 -2.60
N CYS A 221 0.11 -1.68 -2.93
CA CYS A 221 0.89 -1.01 -1.89
C CYS A 221 0.09 0.10 -1.22
N LEU A 222 0.31 0.30 0.07
CA LEU A 222 -0.07 1.55 0.73
C LEU A 222 0.80 2.70 0.19
N PRO A 223 0.26 3.92 0.08
CA PRO A 223 0.95 5.04 -0.53
C PRO A 223 2.08 5.57 0.36
N GLY A 224 3.00 6.29 -0.28
CA GLY A 224 4.03 7.07 0.40
C GLY A 224 3.64 8.56 0.40
N PRO A 225 4.35 9.41 -0.36
CA PRO A 225 3.93 10.79 -0.59
C PRO A 225 2.63 10.88 -1.39
N ASP A 226 1.84 11.91 -1.12
CA ASP A 226 0.62 12.22 -1.87
C ASP A 226 0.90 12.45 -3.37
N PRO A 227 -0.09 12.17 -4.23
CA PRO A 227 0.03 12.43 -5.64
C PRO A 227 0.06 13.95 -5.86
N LYS A 228 0.89 14.38 -6.81
CA LYS A 228 1.03 15.81 -7.14
C LYS A 228 -0.20 16.30 -7.90
N PRO A 229 -0.61 17.57 -7.74
CA PRO A 229 -1.53 18.21 -8.67
C PRO A 229 -1.09 17.99 -10.12
N ASP A 230 -2.02 17.81 -11.04
CA ASP A 230 -1.64 17.60 -12.44
C ASP A 230 -1.47 16.12 -12.82
N SER A 231 -1.04 15.31 -11.84
CA SER A 231 -0.60 13.94 -12.07
C SER A 231 -1.76 12.99 -12.36
N GLU A 232 -1.45 11.92 -13.08
CA GLU A 232 -2.43 10.93 -13.51
C GLU A 232 -2.62 9.87 -12.43
N VAL A 233 -3.89 9.51 -12.25
CA VAL A 233 -4.38 8.50 -11.32
C VAL A 233 -5.32 7.60 -12.10
N VAL A 234 -5.29 6.30 -11.79
CA VAL A 234 -6.13 5.29 -12.43
C VAL A 234 -7.25 4.92 -11.47
N LEU A 235 -8.47 4.97 -11.96
CA LEU A 235 -9.66 4.46 -11.27
C LEU A 235 -10.03 3.12 -11.88
N ILE A 236 -10.49 2.18 -11.05
CA ILE A 236 -10.96 0.87 -11.47
C ILE A 236 -12.24 0.49 -10.73
N GLY A 237 -13.14 -0.23 -11.38
CA GLY A 237 -14.37 -0.68 -10.76
C GLY A 237 -15.38 -1.30 -11.72
N TRP A 238 -16.46 -1.81 -11.14
CA TRP A 238 -17.63 -2.33 -11.86
C TRP A 238 -18.83 -1.40 -11.75
N GLY A 239 -18.63 -0.16 -11.28
CA GLY A 239 -19.70 0.81 -11.08
C GLY A 239 -20.54 1.01 -12.34
N VAL A 240 -21.77 1.46 -12.11
CA VAL A 240 -22.72 1.75 -13.17
C VAL A 240 -22.14 2.84 -14.08
N THR A 241 -22.41 2.80 -15.38
CA THR A 241 -21.84 3.79 -16.32
C THR A 241 -22.85 4.83 -16.79
N SER A 242 -24.05 4.77 -16.25
CA SER A 242 -25.17 5.67 -16.53
C SER A 242 -26.07 5.72 -15.30
N THR A 243 -26.76 6.84 -15.06
CA THR A 243 -27.56 7.02 -13.84
C THR A 243 -28.74 6.03 -13.85
N GLY A 244 -28.86 5.21 -12.81
CA GLY A 244 -29.87 4.15 -12.74
C GLY A 244 -29.61 2.95 -13.67
N GLY A 245 -28.41 2.84 -14.23
CA GLY A 245 -27.96 1.68 -15.00
C GLY A 245 -27.57 0.49 -14.13
N GLU A 246 -27.24 -0.62 -14.77
CA GLU A 246 -26.68 -1.80 -14.10
C GLU A 246 -25.16 -1.67 -13.93
N LEU A 247 -24.60 -2.46 -13.01
CA LEU A 247 -23.15 -2.60 -12.87
C LEU A 247 -22.55 -3.06 -14.19
N SER A 248 -21.32 -2.63 -14.46
CA SER A 248 -20.59 -3.15 -15.61
C SER A 248 -20.34 -4.65 -15.43
N PRO A 249 -20.66 -5.50 -16.43
CA PRO A 249 -20.42 -6.94 -16.32
C PRO A 249 -18.92 -7.28 -16.30
N VAL A 250 -18.05 -6.38 -16.73
CA VAL A 250 -16.59 -6.51 -16.74
C VAL A 250 -15.94 -5.38 -15.99
N LEU A 251 -14.75 -5.61 -15.43
CA LEU A 251 -13.98 -4.58 -14.75
C LEU A 251 -13.60 -3.48 -15.74
N LYS A 252 -13.87 -2.24 -15.39
CA LYS A 252 -13.46 -1.06 -16.15
C LYS A 252 -12.32 -0.34 -15.46
N GLN A 253 -11.59 0.44 -16.25
CA GLN A 253 -10.56 1.34 -15.77
C GLN A 253 -10.62 2.67 -16.53
N THR A 254 -10.14 3.76 -15.92
CA THR A 254 -10.02 5.06 -16.58
C THR A 254 -8.89 5.89 -15.95
N GLU A 255 -8.36 6.87 -16.69
CA GLU A 255 -7.33 7.81 -16.23
C GLU A 255 -7.95 9.17 -15.91
N VAL A 256 -7.64 9.68 -14.72
CA VAL A 256 -8.10 10.97 -14.21
C VAL A 256 -6.92 11.80 -13.70
N GLN A 257 -7.14 13.10 -13.45
CA GLN A 257 -6.14 13.99 -12.86
C GLN A 257 -6.42 14.33 -11.42
N VAL A 258 -5.36 14.49 -10.65
CA VAL A 258 -5.40 15.13 -9.33
C VAL A 258 -5.78 16.59 -9.46
N ILE A 259 -6.83 16.96 -8.73
CA ILE A 259 -7.28 18.34 -8.54
C ILE A 259 -6.81 18.78 -7.16
N ASP A 260 -6.11 19.92 -7.14
CA ASP A 260 -5.74 20.59 -5.89
C ASP A 260 -6.92 21.41 -5.37
N HIS A 261 -6.95 21.68 -4.06
CA HIS A 261 -7.99 22.49 -3.41
C HIS A 261 -9.42 22.00 -3.68
N CYS A 262 -9.73 20.80 -3.23
CA CYS A 262 -11.06 20.24 -3.44
C CYS A 262 -12.15 20.98 -2.67
N ASP A 263 -11.77 21.60 -1.55
CA ASP A 263 -12.59 22.50 -0.75
C ASP A 263 -13.19 23.68 -1.56
N GLN A 264 -12.55 24.09 -2.67
CA GLN A 264 -13.08 25.10 -3.59
C GLN A 264 -14.24 24.60 -4.45
N HIS A 265 -14.37 23.29 -4.60
CA HIS A 265 -15.44 22.64 -5.34
C HIS A 265 -16.55 22.13 -4.43
N TRP A 266 -16.20 21.75 -3.20
CA TRP A 266 -17.10 21.16 -2.22
C TRP A 266 -16.91 21.82 -0.85
N ALA A 267 -17.90 22.58 -0.38
CA ALA A 267 -17.79 23.38 0.85
C ALA A 267 -17.51 22.58 2.13
N GLU A 268 -17.83 21.28 2.12
CA GLU A 268 -17.70 20.41 3.30
C GLU A 268 -16.43 19.54 3.28
N VAL A 269 -15.66 19.58 2.18
CA VAL A 269 -14.43 18.81 2.02
C VAL A 269 -13.28 19.37 2.87
N ASP A 270 -12.47 18.46 3.41
CA ASP A 270 -11.22 18.75 4.10
C ASP A 270 -10.05 18.11 3.33
N ASP A 271 -9.30 18.95 2.61
CA ASP A 271 -8.14 18.52 1.83
C ASP A 271 -7.08 17.78 2.67
N ALA A 272 -7.05 17.95 4.00
CA ALA A 272 -6.12 17.20 4.86
C ALA A 272 -6.43 15.69 4.92
N THR A 273 -7.69 15.32 4.68
CA THR A 273 -8.17 13.93 4.76
C THR A 273 -8.81 13.43 3.47
N GLN A 274 -8.98 14.30 2.49
CA GLN A 274 -9.64 14.01 1.22
C GLN A 274 -8.79 14.46 0.03
N LEU A 275 -9.00 13.79 -1.09
CA LEU A 275 -8.39 14.02 -2.40
C LEU A 275 -9.49 14.13 -3.43
N CYS A 276 -9.22 14.82 -4.53
CA CYS A 276 -10.18 14.95 -5.61
C CYS A 276 -9.56 14.67 -6.97
N PHE A 277 -10.33 13.94 -7.77
CA PHE A 277 -9.91 13.55 -9.11
C PHE A 277 -10.96 13.95 -10.15
N LYS A 278 -10.49 14.27 -11.35
CA LYS A 278 -11.35 14.68 -12.45
C LYS A 278 -10.86 14.16 -13.79
N ASP A 279 -11.77 13.71 -14.63
CA ASP A 279 -11.44 13.40 -16.03
C ASP A 279 -11.15 14.69 -16.82
N LYS A 280 -9.98 14.74 -17.47
CA LYS A 280 -9.55 15.84 -18.35
C LYS A 280 -10.54 16.11 -19.47
N THR A 281 -11.13 15.06 -20.02
CA THR A 281 -12.01 15.16 -21.19
C THR A 281 -13.46 15.29 -20.83
N LEU A 282 -13.80 15.31 -19.53
CA LEU A 282 -15.19 15.42 -19.09
C LEU A 282 -16.05 14.31 -19.73
N THR A 283 -15.50 13.09 -19.77
CA THR A 283 -16.13 11.91 -20.40
C THR A 283 -16.32 10.74 -19.43
N SER A 284 -15.77 10.83 -18.23
CA SER A 284 -15.72 9.76 -17.24
C SER A 284 -15.80 10.37 -15.84
N ALA A 285 -16.53 9.72 -14.95
CA ALA A 285 -16.59 10.01 -13.53
C ALA A 285 -16.71 8.68 -12.78
N SER A 286 -16.28 8.64 -11.52
CA SER A 286 -16.65 7.54 -10.63
C SER A 286 -18.15 7.58 -10.37
N CYS A 287 -18.75 6.41 -10.22
CA CYS A 287 -20.21 6.29 -10.18
C CYS A 287 -20.65 5.23 -9.17
N GLN A 288 -21.97 5.05 -9.01
CA GLN A 288 -22.54 4.06 -8.09
C GLN A 288 -21.92 2.68 -8.33
N GLY A 289 -21.41 2.03 -7.29
CA GLY A 289 -20.74 0.72 -7.37
C GLY A 289 -19.20 0.78 -7.49
N ASP A 290 -18.62 1.96 -7.71
CA ASP A 290 -17.16 2.18 -7.58
C ASP A 290 -16.74 2.56 -6.15
N SER A 291 -17.71 2.93 -5.31
CA SER A 291 -17.52 3.25 -3.89
C SER A 291 -16.63 2.24 -3.18
N GLY A 292 -15.68 2.70 -2.37
CA GLY A 292 -14.71 1.84 -1.69
C GLY A 292 -13.58 1.30 -2.57
N GLY A 293 -13.67 1.43 -3.90
CA GLY A 293 -12.61 1.06 -4.83
C GLY A 293 -11.38 1.98 -4.75
N PRO A 294 -10.24 1.56 -5.30
CA PRO A 294 -9.00 2.32 -5.22
C PRO A 294 -8.87 3.39 -6.31
N ALA A 295 -8.25 4.50 -5.93
CA ALA A 295 -7.56 5.40 -6.84
C ALA A 295 -6.06 5.09 -6.81
N LEU A 296 -5.47 4.75 -7.95
CA LEU A 296 -4.16 4.13 -8.05
C LEU A 296 -3.13 5.02 -8.76
N GLN A 297 -1.90 5.03 -8.25
CA GLN A 297 -0.75 5.62 -8.94
C GLN A 297 0.42 4.64 -8.97
N LYS A 298 1.23 4.70 -10.03
CA LYS A 298 2.42 3.83 -10.18
C LYS A 298 3.68 4.56 -9.76
N HIS A 299 4.32 4.10 -8.68
CA HIS A 299 5.59 4.61 -8.16
C HIS A 299 6.67 3.54 -8.25
N GLU A 300 7.79 3.84 -8.90
CA GLU A 300 8.95 2.93 -8.99
C GLU A 300 8.61 1.49 -9.45
N GLY A 301 7.57 1.36 -10.29
CA GLY A 301 7.11 0.06 -10.80
C GLY A 301 6.04 -0.63 -9.94
N GLN A 302 5.66 -0.06 -8.79
CA GLN A 302 4.62 -0.56 -7.90
C GLN A 302 3.37 0.33 -7.95
N TRP A 303 2.20 -0.29 -7.98
CA TRP A 303 0.93 0.38 -7.84
C TRP A 303 0.59 0.60 -6.37
N VAL A 304 0.27 1.85 -6.02
CA VAL A 304 -0.12 2.26 -4.67
C VAL A 304 -1.55 2.78 -4.66
N VAL A 305 -2.21 2.68 -3.52
CA VAL A 305 -3.58 3.20 -3.30
C VAL A 305 -3.53 4.61 -2.74
N GLU A 306 -3.66 5.61 -3.59
CA GLU A 306 -3.65 7.03 -3.16
C GLU A 306 -4.96 7.42 -2.48
N GLY A 307 -6.08 6.87 -2.96
CA GLY A 307 -7.42 7.22 -2.51
C GLY A 307 -8.37 6.03 -2.44
N VAL A 308 -9.42 6.18 -1.65
CA VAL A 308 -10.58 5.28 -1.61
C VAL A 308 -11.81 6.07 -2.08
N THR A 309 -12.53 5.56 -3.09
CA THR A 309 -13.72 6.22 -3.65
C THR A 309 -14.76 6.46 -2.55
N SER A 310 -15.12 7.73 -2.32
CA SER A 310 -15.98 8.12 -1.21
C SER A 310 -17.32 8.66 -1.71
N PHE A 311 -17.33 9.84 -2.33
CA PHE A 311 -18.56 10.41 -2.90
C PHE A 311 -18.24 11.27 -4.12
N GLY A 312 -19.27 11.47 -4.93
CA GLY A 312 -19.21 12.32 -6.10
C GLY A 312 -20.57 12.93 -6.35
N HIS A 313 -20.83 13.30 -7.59
CA HIS A 313 -22.16 13.79 -7.95
C HIS A 313 -23.22 12.67 -7.90
N GLU A 314 -24.47 13.03 -7.61
CA GLU A 314 -25.59 12.07 -7.53
C GLU A 314 -25.88 11.34 -8.84
N THR A 315 -25.39 11.89 -9.96
CA THR A 315 -25.61 11.40 -11.31
C THR A 315 -24.28 11.20 -12.01
N CYS A 316 -24.18 10.10 -12.75
CA CYS A 316 -22.96 9.70 -13.43
C CYS A 316 -22.83 10.30 -14.83
N GLU A 317 -23.87 11.02 -15.26
CA GLU A 317 -24.01 11.62 -16.58
C GLU A 317 -23.78 13.13 -16.58
N ILE A 318 -23.87 13.81 -15.42
CA ILE A 318 -23.68 15.26 -15.36
C ILE A 318 -22.19 15.57 -15.21
N ILE A 319 -21.47 15.25 -16.28
CA ILE A 319 -20.10 15.66 -16.50
C ILE A 319 -20.03 17.16 -16.92
N GLN A 320 -21.19 17.83 -17.06
CA GLN A 320 -21.33 19.19 -17.59
C GLN A 320 -20.84 20.32 -16.66
N HIS A 321 -20.67 20.09 -15.36
CA HIS A 321 -20.15 21.12 -14.45
C HIS A 321 -18.66 20.93 -14.09
N GLY A 322 -18.07 19.78 -14.46
CA GLY A 322 -16.66 19.50 -14.20
C GLY A 322 -16.30 19.56 -12.71
N LEU A 323 -17.21 19.16 -11.82
CA LEU A 323 -16.86 18.94 -10.42
C LEU A 323 -16.01 17.67 -10.33
N PRO A 324 -14.96 17.67 -9.49
CA PRO A 324 -14.20 16.47 -9.25
C PRO A 324 -14.93 15.54 -8.28
N ASP A 325 -14.65 14.25 -8.38
CA ASP A 325 -15.09 13.24 -7.41
C ASP A 325 -14.15 13.21 -6.21
N VAL A 326 -14.69 12.90 -5.03
CA VAL A 326 -14.01 12.96 -3.74
C VAL A 326 -13.64 11.57 -3.23
N TYR A 327 -12.40 11.46 -2.76
CA TYR A 327 -11.78 10.23 -2.28
C TYR A 327 -11.20 10.46 -0.90
N THR A 328 -11.22 9.44 -0.05
CA THR A 328 -10.48 9.48 1.22
C THR A 328 -8.99 9.40 0.93
N ARG A 329 -8.19 10.35 1.44
CA ARG A 329 -6.73 10.43 1.27
C ARG A 329 -6.04 9.35 2.10
N VAL A 330 -5.63 8.24 1.51
CA VAL A 330 -5.11 7.07 2.26
C VAL A 330 -3.85 7.40 3.08
N SER A 331 -2.97 8.26 2.55
CA SER A 331 -1.75 8.71 3.24
C SER A 331 -2.03 9.33 4.62
N ALA A 332 -3.15 10.05 4.77
CA ALA A 332 -3.55 10.69 6.02
C ALA A 332 -3.94 9.67 7.11
N PHE A 333 -4.31 8.46 6.70
CA PHE A 333 -4.77 7.39 7.60
C PHE A 333 -3.75 6.27 7.80
N LEU A 334 -2.54 6.36 7.22
CA LEU A 334 -1.49 5.34 7.40
C LEU A 334 -1.22 4.97 8.86
N PRO A 335 -1.12 5.93 9.82
CA PRO A 335 -0.94 5.57 11.23
C PRO A 335 -2.06 4.68 11.78
N TRP A 336 -3.32 4.97 11.40
CA TRP A 336 -4.46 4.16 11.80
C TRP A 336 -4.46 2.80 11.11
N ILE A 337 -4.25 2.76 9.78
CA ILE A 337 -4.17 1.52 9.00
C ILE A 337 -3.13 0.58 9.61
N HIS A 338 -1.91 1.09 9.84
CA HIS A 338 -0.83 0.32 10.46
C HIS A 338 -1.15 -0.10 11.90
N SER A 339 -1.89 0.70 12.66
CA SER A 339 -2.31 0.32 14.00
C SER A 339 -3.28 -0.87 14.03
N VAL A 340 -4.04 -1.07 12.95
CA VAL A 340 -5.01 -2.17 12.81
C VAL A 340 -4.35 -3.42 12.26
N ILE A 341 -3.62 -3.32 11.14
CA ILE A 341 -3.08 -4.50 10.44
C ILE A 341 -1.88 -5.16 11.14
N ASN A 342 -1.30 -4.51 12.16
CA ASN A 342 -0.19 -5.06 12.95
C ASN A 342 -0.64 -5.69 14.30
N GLN A 343 -1.95 -5.85 14.53
CA GLN A 343 -2.50 -6.49 15.72
C GLN A 343 -2.53 -8.01 15.60
#